data_AF-A0A2V5TGP4-F1
#
_entry.id   AF-A0A2V5TGP4-F1
#
_cell.length_a   1.000
_cell.length_b   1.000
_cell.length_c   1.000
_cell.angle_alpha   90.00
_cell.angle_beta   90.00
_cell.angle_gamma   90.00
#
_symmetry.space_group_name_H-M   'P 1'
#
loop_
_entity.id
_entity.type
_entity.pdbx_description
1 polymer ?
#
loop_
_entity_poly.entity_id
_entity_poly.type
_entity_poly.pdbx_seq_one_letter_code
_entity_poly.pdbx_strand_id
1 'polypeptide(L)'
;DTPVAGQRERDLRNGVKELLTRKFGQMLPFVTQFLAKPRWLASFVADGGLMKFPNVVIPGEGAMPYADVGAALEQSMVSWQDLRWIRDAWNLPIVVKGVHTGDDARRTIDAGANALVVSNHGGRQLDGVAPTLRMLPEVLASVGDRIEVLIDGGIRRGSDIVKALCIGARAVLVGRAYSYGLGAAGGEGVARAIEILCTDLIRTLKLLGCASTAELDRSFISIPPNWLASIRQVRAKRASRVGRSLPRLLESTLKPKRDGI
;
A
#
# COMPACT_ATOMS: atom_id res chain seq x y z
N ASP A 1 -5.67 -0.40 3.09
CA ASP A 1 -6.34 0.19 1.91
C ASP A 1 -7.36 -0.76 1.24
N THR A 2 -7.95 -1.71 1.99
CA THR A 2 -8.91 -2.71 1.48
C THR A 2 -10.15 -2.91 2.38
N PRO A 3 -10.79 -1.86 2.94
CA PRO A 3 -11.97 -2.04 3.78
C PRO A 3 -13.19 -2.56 2.98
N VAL A 4 -13.19 -2.31 1.67
CA VAL A 4 -14.12 -2.88 0.69
C VAL A 4 -13.35 -3.26 -0.57
N ALA A 5 -13.91 -4.14 -1.39
CA ALA A 5 -13.33 -4.47 -2.68
C ALA A 5 -13.40 -3.26 -3.63
N GLY A 6 -12.31 -3.01 -4.37
CA GLY A 6 -12.33 -2.00 -5.43
C GLY A 6 -13.16 -2.45 -6.63
N GLN A 7 -13.77 -1.50 -7.34
CA GLN A 7 -14.57 -1.74 -8.54
C GLN A 7 -13.68 -2.10 -9.74
N ARG A 8 -13.37 -3.40 -9.89
CA ARG A 8 -12.52 -3.92 -10.98
C ARG A 8 -13.38 -4.33 -12.16
N GLU A 9 -13.74 -3.37 -13.01
CA GLU A 9 -14.64 -3.59 -14.16
C GLU A 9 -14.16 -4.67 -15.14
N ARG A 10 -12.83 -4.85 -15.25
CA ARG A 10 -12.25 -5.96 -16.03
C ARG A 10 -12.69 -7.32 -15.48
N ASP A 11 -12.77 -7.48 -14.17
CA ASP A 11 -13.13 -8.76 -13.56
C ASP A 11 -14.62 -9.07 -13.81
N LEU A 12 -15.48 -8.05 -13.75
CA LEU A 12 -16.90 -8.15 -14.10
C LEU A 12 -17.10 -8.51 -15.58
N ARG A 13 -16.43 -7.80 -16.48
CA ARG A 13 -16.56 -8.03 -17.94
C ARG A 13 -16.11 -9.44 -18.35
N ASN A 14 -15.11 -9.99 -17.68
CA ASN A 14 -14.56 -11.30 -18.00
C ASN A 14 -15.21 -12.45 -17.23
N GLY A 15 -16.27 -12.19 -16.46
CA GLY A 15 -17.05 -13.23 -15.80
C GLY A 15 -16.36 -13.86 -14.59
N VAL A 16 -15.48 -13.12 -13.89
CA VAL A 16 -14.72 -13.70 -12.76
C VAL A 16 -15.67 -14.26 -11.70
N LYS A 17 -16.77 -13.57 -11.40
CA LYS A 17 -17.76 -14.05 -10.43
C LYS A 17 -18.39 -15.36 -10.89
N GLU A 18 -18.86 -15.41 -12.13
CA GLU A 18 -19.51 -16.56 -12.75
C GLU A 18 -18.57 -17.77 -12.78
N LEU A 19 -17.30 -17.56 -13.11
CA LEU A 19 -16.26 -18.59 -13.12
C LEU A 19 -15.94 -19.15 -11.73
N LEU A 20 -16.15 -18.37 -10.66
CA LEU A 20 -15.95 -18.82 -9.28
C LEU A 20 -17.14 -19.63 -8.74
N THR A 21 -18.35 -19.48 -9.30
CA THR A 21 -19.56 -20.17 -8.81
C THR A 21 -19.55 -21.68 -9.03
N ARG A 22 -18.69 -22.20 -9.92
CA ARG A 22 -18.68 -23.60 -10.40
C ARG A 22 -20.01 -24.06 -11.02
N LYS A 23 -20.91 -23.14 -11.37
CA LYS A 23 -22.18 -23.45 -12.05
C LYS A 23 -21.95 -23.46 -13.55
N PHE A 24 -21.94 -24.65 -14.17
CA PHE A 24 -21.58 -24.83 -15.58
C PHE A 24 -22.34 -23.89 -16.54
N GLY A 25 -23.64 -23.70 -16.34
CA GLY A 25 -24.45 -22.79 -17.17
C GLY A 25 -24.00 -21.32 -17.11
N GLN A 26 -23.54 -20.84 -15.95
CA GLN A 26 -23.01 -19.48 -15.81
C GLN A 26 -21.59 -19.34 -16.34
N MET A 27 -20.82 -20.43 -16.32
CA MET A 27 -19.45 -20.46 -16.84
C MET A 27 -19.40 -20.50 -18.37
N LEU A 28 -20.43 -21.08 -19.02
CA LEU A 28 -20.45 -21.36 -20.46
C LEU A 28 -20.04 -20.17 -21.35
N PRO A 29 -20.50 -18.92 -21.11
CA PRO A 29 -20.08 -17.76 -21.90
C PRO A 29 -18.57 -17.47 -21.86
N PHE A 30 -17.87 -17.98 -20.85
CA PHE A 30 -16.48 -17.66 -20.54
C PHE A 30 -15.51 -18.85 -20.77
N VAL A 31 -16.01 -20.05 -21.09
CA VAL A 31 -15.19 -21.27 -21.26
C VAL A 31 -14.14 -21.11 -22.37
N THR A 32 -14.44 -20.36 -23.43
CA THR A 32 -13.50 -20.12 -24.53
C THR A 32 -12.21 -19.44 -24.07
N GLN A 33 -12.25 -18.65 -22.99
CA GLN A 33 -11.06 -18.02 -22.39
C GLN A 33 -10.05 -19.05 -21.87
N PHE A 34 -10.55 -20.19 -21.34
CA PHE A 34 -9.73 -21.29 -20.85
C PHE A 34 -9.15 -22.10 -22.01
N LEU A 35 -10.00 -22.42 -22.99
CA LEU A 35 -9.60 -23.20 -24.17
C LEU A 35 -8.54 -22.48 -25.02
N ALA A 36 -8.56 -21.15 -25.04
CA ALA A 36 -7.53 -20.34 -25.68
C ALA A 36 -6.15 -20.42 -24.98
N LYS A 37 -6.06 -21.06 -23.81
CA LYS A 37 -4.85 -21.14 -22.98
C LYS A 37 -4.58 -22.58 -22.51
N PRO A 38 -4.36 -23.54 -23.43
CA PRO A 38 -4.31 -24.98 -23.09
C PRO A 38 -3.21 -25.35 -22.10
N ARG A 39 -2.02 -24.73 -22.21
CA ARG A 39 -0.91 -24.97 -21.25
C ARG A 39 -1.26 -24.51 -19.83
N TRP A 40 -1.91 -23.34 -19.72
CA TRP A 40 -2.34 -22.81 -18.44
C TRP A 40 -3.47 -23.66 -17.86
N LEU A 41 -4.46 -24.05 -18.68
CA LEU A 41 -5.58 -24.90 -18.25
C LEU A 41 -5.09 -26.26 -17.74
N ALA A 42 -4.18 -26.92 -18.46
CA ALA A 42 -3.59 -28.19 -18.03
C ALA A 42 -2.88 -28.05 -16.68
N SER A 43 -2.10 -26.98 -16.49
CA SER A 43 -1.40 -26.72 -15.23
C SER A 43 -2.40 -26.42 -14.10
N PHE A 44 -3.41 -25.58 -14.35
CA PHE A 44 -4.45 -25.26 -13.39
C PHE A 44 -5.21 -26.49 -12.90
N VAL A 45 -5.54 -27.43 -13.80
CA VAL A 45 -6.19 -28.69 -13.42
C VAL A 45 -5.24 -29.60 -12.65
N ALA A 46 -3.98 -29.71 -13.08
CA ALA A 46 -2.95 -30.48 -12.36
C ALA A 46 -2.71 -29.96 -10.93
N ASP A 47 -2.81 -28.65 -10.72
CA ASP A 47 -2.68 -27.98 -9.43
C ASP A 47 -3.95 -28.05 -8.55
N GLY A 48 -4.98 -28.81 -8.96
CA GLY A 48 -6.22 -28.98 -8.20
C GLY A 48 -7.25 -27.85 -8.39
N GLY A 49 -7.01 -26.95 -9.34
CA GLY A 49 -7.94 -25.89 -9.73
C GLY A 49 -7.94 -24.68 -8.79
N LEU A 50 -9.13 -24.24 -8.37
CA LEU A 50 -9.26 -23.06 -7.52
C LEU A 50 -8.60 -23.27 -6.16
N MET A 51 -7.72 -22.35 -5.79
CA MET A 51 -7.01 -22.37 -4.50
C MET A 51 -7.97 -22.24 -3.31
N LYS A 52 -7.45 -22.61 -2.14
CA LYS A 52 -8.02 -22.26 -0.83
C LYS A 52 -7.06 -21.33 -0.10
N PHE A 53 -7.53 -20.57 0.88
CA PHE A 53 -6.70 -19.74 1.74
C PHE A 53 -6.29 -20.55 2.98
N PRO A 54 -5.10 -21.16 3.03
CA PRO A 54 -4.71 -22.05 4.12
C PRO A 54 -4.57 -21.34 5.47
N ASN A 55 -4.37 -20.01 5.44
CA ASN A 55 -4.20 -19.19 6.63
C ASN A 55 -5.52 -18.71 7.24
N VAL A 56 -6.66 -19.03 6.62
CA VAL A 56 -7.99 -18.68 7.11
C VAL A 56 -8.78 -19.98 7.27
N VAL A 57 -8.92 -20.44 8.51
CA VAL A 57 -9.59 -21.69 8.83
C VAL A 57 -10.99 -21.39 9.37
N ILE A 58 -12.01 -21.87 8.65
CA ILE A 58 -13.40 -21.81 9.08
C ILE A 58 -13.66 -23.02 9.98
N PRO A 59 -14.12 -22.82 11.23
CA PRO A 59 -14.42 -23.92 12.16
C PRO A 59 -15.39 -24.92 11.53
N GLY A 60 -15.00 -26.20 11.49
CA GLY A 60 -15.80 -27.28 10.91
C GLY A 60 -15.73 -27.43 9.38
N GLU A 61 -15.20 -26.44 8.65
CA GLU A 61 -15.12 -26.45 7.17
C GLU A 61 -13.68 -26.49 6.61
N GLY A 62 -12.68 -26.14 7.43
CA GLY A 62 -11.27 -26.14 7.04
C GLY A 62 -10.84 -24.84 6.36
N ALA A 63 -9.87 -24.91 5.45
CA ALA A 63 -9.33 -23.72 4.77
C ALA A 63 -10.40 -23.03 3.89
N MET A 64 -10.53 -21.71 4.04
CA MET A 64 -11.53 -20.89 3.35
C MET A 64 -11.39 -21.02 1.81
N PRO A 65 -12.49 -21.32 1.08
CA PRO A 65 -12.50 -21.32 -0.37
C PRO A 65 -12.16 -19.95 -0.98
N TYR A 66 -11.54 -19.94 -2.16
CA TYR A 66 -11.21 -18.67 -2.83
C TYR A 66 -12.44 -17.80 -3.14
N ALA A 67 -13.60 -18.44 -3.40
CA ALA A 67 -14.83 -17.75 -3.72
C ALA A 67 -15.35 -16.83 -2.59
N ASP A 68 -14.95 -17.09 -1.34
CA ASP A 68 -15.53 -16.44 -0.16
C ASP A 68 -14.71 -15.24 0.33
N VAL A 69 -13.53 -15.00 -0.25
CA VAL A 69 -12.62 -13.94 0.20
C VAL A 69 -13.22 -12.54 0.11
N GLY A 70 -14.10 -12.29 -0.87
CA GLY A 70 -14.76 -11.00 -1.02
C GLY A 70 -15.64 -10.68 0.19
N ALA A 71 -16.50 -11.62 0.56
CA ALA A 71 -17.39 -11.48 1.72
C ALA A 71 -16.61 -11.35 3.03
N ALA A 72 -15.54 -12.13 3.21
CA ALA A 72 -14.68 -12.05 4.40
C ALA A 72 -13.99 -10.68 4.53
N LEU A 73 -13.54 -10.09 3.42
CA LEU A 73 -12.91 -8.76 3.42
C LEU A 73 -13.91 -7.65 3.71
N GLU A 74 -15.14 -7.73 3.19
CA GLU A 74 -16.20 -6.74 3.45
C GLU A 74 -16.61 -6.68 4.93
N GLN A 75 -16.47 -7.78 5.66
CA GLN A 75 -16.72 -7.84 7.10
C GLN A 75 -15.54 -7.30 7.93
N SER A 76 -14.38 -7.10 7.30
CA SER A 76 -13.13 -6.72 7.97
C SER A 76 -12.90 -5.20 7.90
N MET A 77 -13.58 -4.45 8.76
CA MET A 77 -13.27 -3.04 8.98
C MET A 77 -12.18 -2.88 10.05
N VAL A 78 -11.14 -2.13 9.72
CA VAL A 78 -10.06 -1.79 10.65
C VAL A 78 -9.98 -0.28 10.88
N SER A 79 -9.67 0.07 12.12
CA SER A 79 -9.50 1.43 12.60
C SER A 79 -8.13 1.60 13.24
N TRP A 80 -7.78 2.84 13.58
CA TRP A 80 -6.55 3.13 14.33
C TRP A 80 -6.55 2.53 15.74
N GLN A 81 -7.71 2.19 16.31
CA GLN A 81 -7.80 1.52 17.61
C GLN A 81 -7.37 0.06 17.50
N ASP A 82 -7.68 -0.61 16.40
CA ASP A 82 -7.29 -2.01 16.17
C ASP A 82 -5.77 -2.19 16.06
N LEU A 83 -5.04 -1.15 15.63
CA LEU A 83 -3.58 -1.19 15.65
C LEU A 83 -3.01 -1.32 17.07
N ARG A 84 -3.68 -0.79 18.10
CA ARG A 84 -3.25 -1.01 19.49
C ARG A 84 -3.41 -2.46 19.90
N TRP A 85 -4.56 -3.06 19.58
CA TRP A 85 -4.78 -4.48 19.83
C TRP A 85 -3.75 -5.35 19.07
N ILE A 86 -3.46 -5.03 17.80
CA ILE A 86 -2.40 -5.72 17.03
C ILE A 86 -1.04 -5.57 17.72
N ARG A 87 -0.70 -4.37 18.18
CA ARG A 87 0.55 -4.10 18.91
C ARG A 87 0.65 -4.90 20.20
N ASP A 88 -0.44 -5.08 20.93
CA ASP A 88 -0.48 -5.88 22.16
C ASP A 88 -0.29 -7.38 21.85
N ALA A 89 -0.84 -7.86 20.73
CA ALA A 89 -0.71 -9.26 20.29
C ALA A 89 0.61 -9.57 19.54
N TRP A 90 1.27 -8.56 18.98
CA TRP A 90 2.41 -8.72 18.07
C TRP A 90 3.64 -7.97 18.57
N ASN A 91 4.67 -8.72 18.99
CA ASN A 91 5.85 -8.13 19.60
C ASN A 91 6.95 -7.65 18.63
N LEU A 92 6.84 -7.96 17.34
CA LEU A 92 7.84 -7.62 16.30
C LEU A 92 7.51 -6.28 15.61
N PRO A 93 8.36 -5.81 14.67
CA PRO A 93 8.09 -4.58 13.94
C PRO A 93 6.74 -4.62 13.19
N ILE A 94 6.01 -3.50 13.22
CA ILE A 94 4.76 -3.29 12.50
C ILE A 94 5.01 -2.30 11.37
N VAL A 95 4.54 -2.65 10.17
CA VAL A 95 4.58 -1.79 8.99
C VAL A 95 3.17 -1.54 8.50
N VAL A 96 2.72 -0.27 8.50
CA VAL A 96 1.38 0.09 8.00
C VAL A 96 1.44 0.37 6.51
N LYS A 97 0.69 -0.39 5.71
CA LYS A 97 0.65 -0.27 4.25
C LYS A 97 -0.65 0.35 3.77
N GLY A 98 -0.55 1.21 2.76
CA GLY A 98 -1.70 1.90 2.16
C GLY A 98 -1.84 3.34 2.61
N VAL A 99 -0.74 3.98 3.05
CA VAL A 99 -0.72 5.36 3.52
C VAL A 99 -0.65 6.31 2.33
N HIS A 100 -1.61 7.22 2.20
CA HIS A 100 -1.69 8.19 1.11
C HIS A 100 -1.32 9.62 1.51
N THR A 101 -1.56 9.98 2.76
CA THR A 101 -1.54 11.38 3.23
C THR A 101 -0.55 11.59 4.37
N GLY A 102 -0.12 12.84 4.54
CA GLY A 102 0.68 13.23 5.69
C GLY A 102 -0.02 13.06 7.04
N ASP A 103 -1.35 13.17 7.08
CA ASP A 103 -2.14 12.95 8.30
C ASP A 103 -2.14 11.47 8.71
N ASP A 104 -2.37 10.55 7.77
CA ASP A 104 -2.32 9.11 8.06
C ASP A 104 -0.90 8.66 8.41
N ALA A 105 0.12 9.29 7.82
CA ALA A 105 1.51 9.06 8.18
C ALA A 105 1.81 9.44 9.65
N ARG A 106 1.24 10.55 10.13
CA ARG A 106 1.33 10.93 11.56
C ARG A 106 0.60 9.92 12.44
N ARG A 107 -0.63 9.55 12.09
CA ARG A 107 -1.42 8.56 12.85
C ARG A 107 -0.75 7.20 12.92
N THR A 108 -0.03 6.81 11.88
CA THR A 108 0.78 5.59 11.83
C THR A 108 1.87 5.61 12.91
N ILE A 109 2.57 6.74 13.07
CA ILE A 109 3.57 6.93 14.12
C ILE A 109 2.90 6.94 15.50
N ASP A 110 1.80 7.68 15.66
CA ASP A 110 1.08 7.79 16.93
C ASP A 110 0.52 6.43 17.40
N ALA A 111 0.25 5.52 16.45
CA ALA A 111 -0.18 4.15 16.71
C ALA A 111 0.97 3.17 17.01
N GLY A 112 2.22 3.62 17.02
CA GLY A 112 3.39 2.81 17.39
C GLY A 112 3.94 1.91 16.27
N ALA A 113 3.64 2.18 15.00
CA ALA A 113 4.24 1.47 13.89
C ALA A 113 5.73 1.83 13.72
N ASN A 114 6.53 0.89 13.21
CA ASN A 114 7.98 1.03 13.03
C ASN A 114 8.36 1.54 11.64
N ALA A 115 7.49 1.35 10.65
CA ALA A 115 7.63 1.84 9.30
C ALA A 115 6.25 1.97 8.63
N LEU A 116 6.22 2.56 7.45
CA LEU A 116 5.02 2.58 6.62
C LEU A 116 5.32 2.32 5.15
N VAL A 117 4.29 2.00 4.38
CA VAL A 117 4.36 1.88 2.92
C VAL A 117 3.38 2.86 2.27
N VAL A 118 3.91 3.78 1.48
CA VAL A 118 3.11 4.58 0.53
C VAL A 118 2.64 3.67 -0.57
N SER A 119 1.34 3.39 -0.61
CA SER A 119 0.75 2.41 -1.51
C SER A 119 -0.67 2.79 -1.84
N ASN A 120 -1.05 2.65 -3.11
CA ASN A 120 -2.43 2.74 -3.58
C ASN A 120 -2.97 1.37 -4.03
N HIS A 121 -2.42 0.31 -3.44
CA HIS A 121 -2.71 -1.08 -3.80
C HIS A 121 -2.46 -1.40 -5.30
N GLY A 122 -1.51 -0.68 -5.91
CA GLY A 122 -1.25 -0.75 -7.35
C GLY A 122 -2.38 -0.21 -8.22
N GLY A 123 -3.22 0.69 -7.71
CA GLY A 123 -4.37 1.25 -8.44
C GLY A 123 -5.53 0.27 -8.59
N ARG A 124 -5.75 -0.60 -7.60
CA ARG A 124 -6.78 -1.67 -7.65
C ARG A 124 -7.99 -1.42 -6.75
N GLN A 125 -7.94 -0.37 -5.93
CA GLN A 125 -8.88 -0.15 -4.84
C GLN A 125 -9.75 1.08 -5.08
N LEU A 126 -9.17 2.28 -5.02
CA LEU A 126 -9.89 3.53 -5.29
C LEU A 126 -9.33 4.19 -6.54
N ASP A 127 -10.15 4.37 -7.57
CA ASP A 127 -9.78 5.10 -8.78
C ASP A 127 -9.72 6.62 -8.51
N GLY A 128 -8.93 7.35 -9.30
CA GLY A 128 -8.74 8.79 -9.16
C GLY A 128 -7.78 9.21 -8.04
N VAL A 129 -7.23 8.27 -7.25
CA VAL A 129 -6.16 8.58 -6.29
C VAL A 129 -4.86 8.91 -7.00
N ALA A 130 -4.01 9.72 -6.37
CA ALA A 130 -2.72 10.07 -6.95
C ALA A 130 -1.80 8.84 -7.13
N PRO A 131 -0.85 8.88 -8.08
CA PRO A 131 0.26 7.94 -8.12
C PRO A 131 1.08 8.01 -6.81
N THR A 132 1.57 6.87 -6.33
CA THR A 132 2.30 6.78 -5.05
C THR A 132 3.54 7.66 -5.00
N LEU A 133 4.27 7.77 -6.12
CA LEU A 133 5.44 8.66 -6.21
C LEU A 133 5.10 10.14 -5.97
N ARG A 134 3.88 10.56 -6.30
CA ARG A 134 3.38 11.93 -6.05
C ARG A 134 3.00 12.14 -4.58
N MET A 135 2.52 11.10 -3.90
CA MET A 135 2.17 11.13 -2.48
C MET A 135 3.41 11.15 -1.57
N LEU A 136 4.50 10.51 -2.02
CA LEU A 136 5.71 10.25 -1.24
C LEU A 136 6.32 11.49 -0.56
N PRO A 137 6.48 12.66 -1.23
CA PRO A 137 7.08 13.84 -0.59
C PRO A 137 6.29 14.34 0.64
N GLU A 138 4.95 14.31 0.59
CA GLU A 138 4.08 14.76 1.69
C GLU A 138 4.19 13.82 2.90
N VAL A 139 4.19 12.51 2.63
CA VAL A 139 4.34 11.48 3.65
C VAL A 139 5.70 11.60 4.33
N LEU A 140 6.79 11.68 3.55
CA LEU A 140 8.15 11.88 4.07
C LEU A 140 8.25 13.13 4.94
N ALA A 141 7.71 14.26 4.49
CA ALA A 141 7.72 15.51 5.27
C ALA A 141 6.93 15.40 6.58
N SER A 142 5.95 14.50 6.65
CA SER A 142 5.10 14.30 7.83
C SER A 142 5.72 13.33 8.83
N VAL A 143 6.48 12.34 8.38
CA VAL A 143 7.19 11.41 9.29
C VAL A 143 8.51 12.01 9.81
N GLY A 144 9.24 12.77 8.98
CA GLY A 144 10.61 13.17 9.29
C GLY A 144 11.51 11.95 9.43
N ASP A 145 12.43 11.97 10.39
CA ASP A 145 13.38 10.87 10.63
C ASP A 145 12.87 9.85 11.66
N ARG A 146 11.57 9.86 11.97
CA ARG A 146 10.99 9.04 13.06
C ARG A 146 10.82 7.57 12.70
N ILE A 147 10.46 7.28 11.45
CA ILE A 147 10.25 5.92 10.95
C ILE A 147 10.65 5.83 9.48
N GLU A 148 11.01 4.64 9.04
CA GLU A 148 11.35 4.37 7.64
C GLU A 148 10.09 4.37 6.75
N VAL A 149 10.24 4.87 5.52
CA VAL A 149 9.17 4.95 4.52
C VAL A 149 9.52 4.09 3.32
N LEU A 150 8.70 3.08 3.07
CA LEU A 150 8.76 2.26 1.86
C LEU A 150 7.67 2.73 0.88
N ILE A 151 7.76 2.27 -0.36
CA ILE A 151 6.79 2.62 -1.41
C ILE A 151 6.52 1.45 -2.35
N ASP A 152 5.28 1.31 -2.80
CA ASP A 152 4.92 0.42 -3.90
C ASP A 152 4.10 1.16 -4.98
N GLY A 153 3.62 0.44 -5.99
CA GLY A 153 2.70 0.99 -6.97
C GLY A 153 3.41 1.54 -8.21
N GLY A 154 3.56 0.67 -9.22
CA GLY A 154 4.03 1.07 -10.55
C GLY A 154 5.52 0.81 -10.85
N ILE A 155 6.32 0.35 -9.89
CA ILE A 155 7.76 0.05 -10.09
C ILE A 155 7.98 -1.03 -11.16
N ARG A 156 8.59 -0.69 -12.30
CA ARG A 156 8.86 -1.63 -13.41
C ARG A 156 10.25 -1.51 -14.04
N ARG A 157 11.00 -0.46 -13.71
CA ARG A 157 12.36 -0.19 -14.19
C ARG A 157 13.28 0.14 -13.02
N GLY A 158 14.58 -0.06 -13.22
CA GLY A 158 15.61 0.38 -12.27
C GLY A 158 15.54 1.90 -12.01
N SER A 159 15.21 2.69 -13.03
CA SER A 159 15.03 4.13 -12.88
C SER A 159 13.82 4.53 -12.04
N ASP A 160 12.77 3.70 -11.96
CA ASP A 160 11.65 3.93 -11.04
C ASP A 160 12.11 3.75 -9.58
N ILE A 161 12.95 2.72 -9.34
CA ILE A 161 13.57 2.46 -8.03
C ILE A 161 14.43 3.66 -7.63
N VAL A 162 15.36 4.08 -8.50
CA VAL A 162 16.26 5.20 -8.24
C VAL A 162 15.48 6.48 -7.92
N LYS A 163 14.44 6.83 -8.70
CA LYS A 163 13.61 8.01 -8.42
C LYS A 163 12.97 7.95 -7.04
N ALA A 164 12.42 6.79 -6.65
CA ALA A 164 11.81 6.63 -5.33
C ALA A 164 12.83 6.82 -4.19
N LEU A 165 14.03 6.23 -4.35
CA LEU A 165 15.12 6.38 -3.39
C LEU A 165 15.60 7.83 -3.29
N CYS A 166 15.84 8.50 -4.43
CA CYS A 166 16.21 9.92 -4.48
C CYS A 166 15.20 10.85 -3.80
N ILE A 167 13.90 10.54 -3.87
CA ILE A 167 12.86 11.34 -3.15
C ILE A 167 12.99 11.17 -1.63
N GLY A 168 13.43 10.00 -1.17
CA GLY A 168 13.68 9.66 0.23
C GLY A 168 13.02 8.36 0.70
N ALA A 169 12.50 7.51 -0.18
CA ALA A 169 12.04 6.18 0.23
C ALA A 169 13.24 5.30 0.62
N ARG A 170 13.08 4.48 1.66
CA ARG A 170 14.10 3.53 2.11
C ARG A 170 14.25 2.34 1.17
N ALA A 171 13.13 1.85 0.67
CA ALA A 171 13.04 0.71 -0.22
C ALA A 171 11.76 0.77 -1.04
N VAL A 172 11.74 0.02 -2.13
CA VAL A 172 10.56 -0.17 -2.96
C VAL A 172 10.04 -1.60 -2.83
N LEU A 173 8.72 -1.78 -2.91
CA LEU A 173 8.09 -3.08 -3.05
C LEU A 173 7.61 -3.24 -4.49
N VAL A 174 7.79 -4.43 -5.03
CA VAL A 174 7.32 -4.81 -6.36
C VAL A 174 6.13 -5.74 -6.24
N GLY A 175 5.21 -5.66 -7.19
CA GLY A 175 4.01 -6.52 -7.27
C GLY A 175 3.95 -7.19 -8.64
N ARG A 176 3.16 -6.63 -9.57
CA ARG A 176 2.98 -7.27 -10.89
C ARG A 176 4.27 -7.56 -11.65
N ALA A 177 5.35 -6.82 -11.42
CA ALA A 177 6.64 -7.07 -12.06
C ALA A 177 7.09 -8.53 -11.86
N TYR A 178 7.12 -9.02 -10.62
CA TYR A 178 7.46 -10.42 -10.37
C TYR A 178 6.29 -11.36 -10.71
N SER A 179 5.04 -10.91 -10.58
CA SER A 179 3.87 -11.74 -10.92
C SER A 179 3.79 -12.06 -12.41
N TYR A 180 4.30 -11.18 -13.29
CA TYR A 180 4.44 -11.48 -14.71
C TYR A 180 5.47 -12.59 -14.94
N GLY A 181 6.58 -12.55 -14.19
CA GLY A 181 7.55 -13.65 -14.16
C GLY A 181 6.92 -14.96 -13.73
N LEU A 182 6.18 -14.95 -12.61
CA LEU A 182 5.44 -16.11 -12.10
C LEU A 182 4.51 -16.71 -13.16
N GLY A 183 3.72 -15.88 -13.84
CA GLY A 183 2.81 -16.32 -14.88
C GLY A 183 3.50 -16.83 -16.16
N ALA A 184 4.75 -16.41 -16.42
CA ALA A 184 5.50 -16.81 -17.61
C ALA A 184 6.27 -18.12 -17.41
N ALA A 185 6.91 -18.30 -16.25
CA ALA A 185 7.85 -19.41 -16.01
C ALA A 185 7.92 -19.84 -14.52
N GLY A 186 6.87 -19.64 -13.74
CA GLY A 186 6.84 -20.06 -12.34
C GLY A 186 7.93 -19.38 -11.50
N GLY A 187 8.55 -20.13 -10.59
CA GLY A 187 9.63 -19.64 -9.72
C GLY A 187 10.83 -19.06 -10.48
N GLU A 188 11.25 -19.71 -11.56
CA GLU A 188 12.35 -19.23 -12.41
C GLU A 188 12.01 -17.87 -13.06
N GLY A 189 10.74 -17.70 -13.46
CA GLY A 189 10.27 -16.43 -13.98
C GLY A 189 10.28 -15.31 -12.93
N VAL A 190 9.95 -15.62 -11.67
CA VAL A 190 10.08 -14.66 -10.55
C VAL A 190 11.55 -14.26 -10.36
N ALA A 191 12.46 -15.23 -10.30
CA ALA A 191 13.90 -14.97 -10.17
C ALA A 191 14.41 -14.10 -11.31
N ARG A 192 14.04 -14.42 -12.56
CA ARG A 192 14.41 -13.63 -13.74
C ARG A 192 13.85 -12.21 -13.71
N ALA A 193 12.61 -12.02 -13.27
CA ALA A 193 12.01 -10.69 -13.15
C ALA A 193 12.76 -9.82 -12.13
N ILE A 194 13.18 -10.39 -11.00
CA ILE A 194 13.99 -9.70 -9.99
C ILE A 194 15.38 -9.38 -10.55
N GLU A 195 16.03 -10.32 -11.23
CA GLU A 195 17.34 -10.12 -11.86
C GLU A 195 17.33 -8.98 -12.89
N ILE A 196 16.26 -8.87 -13.69
CA ILE A 196 16.08 -7.78 -14.65
C ILE A 196 16.03 -6.44 -13.93
N LEU A 197 15.28 -6.33 -12.84
CA LEU A 197 15.18 -5.10 -12.05
C LEU A 197 16.53 -4.74 -11.40
N CYS A 198 17.24 -5.72 -10.84
CA CYS A 198 18.57 -5.51 -10.27
C CYS A 198 19.57 -5.04 -11.33
N THR A 199 19.58 -5.69 -12.50
CA THR A 199 20.44 -5.31 -13.63
C THR A 199 20.14 -3.89 -14.11
N ASP A 200 18.87 -3.52 -14.20
CA ASP A 200 18.46 -2.18 -14.63
C ASP A 200 18.76 -1.11 -13.58
N LEU A 201 18.66 -1.43 -12.28
CA LEU A 201 19.09 -0.56 -11.18
C LEU A 201 20.59 -0.29 -11.27
N ILE A 202 21.40 -1.34 -11.38
CA ILE A 202 22.87 -1.23 -11.53
C ILE A 202 23.23 -0.39 -12.76
N ARG A 203 22.56 -0.63 -13.90
CA ARG A 203 22.74 0.17 -15.11
C ARG A 203 22.43 1.64 -14.86
N THR A 204 21.32 1.93 -14.18
CA THR A 204 20.91 3.32 -13.87
C THR A 204 21.94 4.00 -12.97
N LEU A 205 22.44 3.35 -11.92
CA LEU A 205 23.48 3.88 -11.03
C LEU A 205 24.77 4.20 -11.80
N LYS A 206 25.23 3.27 -12.65
CA LYS A 206 26.42 3.47 -13.50
C LYS A 206 26.28 4.68 -14.43
N LEU A 207 25.10 4.87 -15.04
CA LEU A 207 24.85 6.00 -15.93
C LEU A 207 24.74 7.34 -15.18
N LEU A 208 24.35 7.32 -13.91
CA LEU A 208 24.36 8.50 -13.03
C LEU A 208 25.73 8.79 -12.42
N GLY A 209 26.70 7.87 -12.57
CA GLY A 209 28.00 7.98 -11.92
C GLY A 209 27.98 7.71 -10.41
N CYS A 210 26.97 6.98 -9.91
CA CYS A 210 26.88 6.61 -8.49
C CYS A 210 27.43 5.21 -8.27
N ALA A 211 28.30 5.03 -7.28
CA ALA A 211 28.86 3.71 -6.95
C ALA A 211 27.88 2.84 -6.13
N SER A 212 26.93 3.47 -5.44
CA SER A 212 25.94 2.76 -4.63
C SER A 212 24.60 3.50 -4.53
N THR A 213 23.55 2.81 -4.08
CA THR A 213 22.26 3.45 -3.77
C THR A 213 22.35 4.41 -2.58
N ALA A 214 23.39 4.32 -1.75
CA ALA A 214 23.57 5.21 -0.60
C ALA A 214 24.03 6.63 -1.00
N GLU A 215 24.56 6.80 -2.22
CA GLU A 215 24.94 8.10 -2.79
C GLU A 215 23.77 8.83 -3.43
N LEU A 216 22.62 8.15 -3.58
CA LEU A 216 21.44 8.76 -4.19
C LEU A 216 20.81 9.77 -3.22
N ASP A 217 20.66 10.99 -3.71
CA ASP A 217 19.92 12.04 -3.03
C ASP A 217 18.99 12.79 -4.01
N ARG A 218 18.41 13.91 -3.55
CA ARG A 218 17.47 14.71 -4.34
C ARG A 218 18.12 15.46 -5.50
N SER A 219 19.44 15.61 -5.56
CA SER A 219 20.13 16.33 -6.64
C SER A 219 20.05 15.61 -8.00
N PHE A 220 19.84 14.29 -7.99
CA PHE A 220 19.72 13.46 -9.19
C PHE A 220 18.35 13.56 -9.89
N ILE A 221 17.37 14.24 -9.29
CA ILE A 221 16.01 14.33 -9.82
C ILE A 221 15.43 15.74 -9.69
N SER A 222 14.47 16.06 -10.55
CA SER A 222 13.60 17.23 -10.37
C SER A 222 12.21 16.76 -9.94
N ILE A 223 11.73 17.26 -8.80
CA ILE A 223 10.38 17.01 -8.30
C ILE A 223 9.49 18.16 -8.77
N PRO A 224 8.35 17.90 -9.46
CA PRO A 224 7.43 18.94 -9.87
C PRO A 224 7.00 19.83 -8.67
N PRO A 225 7.13 21.17 -8.77
CA PRO A 225 6.88 22.06 -7.64
C PRO A 225 5.47 21.95 -7.04
N ASN A 226 4.49 21.61 -7.87
CA ASN A 226 3.11 21.41 -7.44
C ASN A 226 2.91 20.17 -6.56
N TRP A 227 3.83 19.20 -6.56
CA TRP A 227 3.78 18.06 -5.63
C TRP A 227 4.17 18.47 -4.21
N LEU A 228 4.93 19.56 -4.07
CA LEU A 228 5.40 20.08 -2.79
C LEU A 228 4.45 21.13 -2.19
N ALA A 229 3.39 21.51 -2.90
CA ALA A 229 2.46 22.55 -2.47
C ALA A 229 1.71 22.17 -1.17
N SER A 230 1.33 20.90 -1.00
CA SER A 230 0.69 20.42 0.23
C SER A 230 1.64 20.50 1.43
N ILE A 231 2.94 20.25 1.23
CA ILE A 231 3.96 20.37 2.28
C ILE A 231 4.06 21.82 2.80
N ARG A 232 4.01 22.81 1.89
CA ARG A 232 4.04 24.24 2.27
C ARG A 232 2.82 24.63 3.10
N GLN A 233 1.64 24.15 2.74
CA GLN A 233 0.41 24.37 3.51
C GLN A 233 0.45 23.68 4.88
N VAL A 234 0.97 22.45 4.98
CA VAL A 234 1.15 21.75 6.25
C VAL A 234 2.12 22.50 7.16
N ARG A 235 3.26 22.98 6.62
CA ARG A 235 4.22 23.80 7.38
C ARG A 235 3.61 25.13 7.85
N ALA A 236 2.83 25.81 7.02
CA ALA A 236 2.13 27.04 7.39
C ALA A 236 1.05 26.82 8.48
N LYS A 237 0.29 25.72 8.40
CA LYS A 237 -0.64 25.31 9.46
C LYS A 237 0.08 24.98 10.78
N ARG A 238 1.29 24.40 10.71
CA ARG A 238 2.10 24.11 11.90
C ARG A 238 2.66 25.38 12.53
N ALA A 239 3.20 26.31 11.74
CA ALA A 239 3.68 27.60 12.22
C ALA A 239 2.57 28.43 12.89
N SER A 240 1.36 28.43 12.33
CA SER A 240 0.19 29.13 12.91
C SER A 240 -0.37 28.46 14.18
N ARG A 241 -0.19 27.14 14.36
CA ARG A 241 -0.53 26.45 15.61
C ARG A 241 0.50 26.66 16.71
N VAL A 242 1.79 26.69 16.38
CA VAL A 242 2.88 26.94 17.34
C VAL A 242 2.91 28.42 17.76
N GLY A 243 2.49 29.34 16.89
CA GLY A 243 2.35 30.77 17.21
C GLY A 243 1.10 31.16 18.01
N ARG A 244 0.18 30.22 18.28
CA ARG A 244 -0.92 30.44 19.24
C ARG A 244 -0.49 29.88 20.60
N SER A 245 0.12 30.73 21.43
CA SER A 245 0.08 30.50 22.87
C SER A 245 -1.39 30.34 23.29
N LEU A 246 -1.67 29.36 24.16
CA LEU A 246 -3.00 29.20 24.75
C LEU A 246 -3.47 30.56 25.28
N PRO A 247 -4.68 31.04 24.96
CA PRO A 247 -5.28 32.10 25.75
C PRO A 247 -5.41 31.56 27.18
N ARG A 248 -4.85 32.28 28.16
CA ARG A 248 -5.19 32.10 29.58
C ARG A 248 -6.70 32.29 29.72
N LEU A 249 -7.44 31.20 29.68
CA LEU A 249 -8.87 31.16 29.97
C LEU A 249 -9.03 30.25 31.18
N LEU A 250 -8.65 30.77 32.34
CA LEU A 250 -9.00 30.28 33.67
C LEU A 250 -8.51 31.30 34.71
N GLU A 251 -9.11 32.49 34.71
CA GLU A 251 -9.04 33.44 35.84
C GLU A 251 -10.12 34.50 35.63
N SER A 252 -11.36 34.22 36.03
CA SER A 252 -12.38 35.23 36.45
C SER A 252 -13.79 34.65 36.53
N THR A 253 -14.04 33.63 37.36
CA THR A 253 -15.42 33.35 37.79
C THR A 253 -15.50 32.57 39.10
N LEU A 254 -14.91 33.09 40.18
CA LEU A 254 -15.38 32.79 41.54
C LEU A 254 -15.19 34.04 42.41
N LYS A 255 -16.17 34.95 42.39
CA LYS A 255 -16.37 35.91 43.48
C LYS A 255 -17.24 35.23 44.55
N PRO A 256 -16.86 35.24 45.84
CA PRO A 256 -17.73 34.74 46.90
C PRO A 256 -18.88 35.72 47.17
N LYS A 257 -20.10 35.19 47.28
CA LYS A 257 -21.25 35.89 47.87
C LYS A 257 -20.92 36.26 49.32
N ARG A 258 -21.01 37.56 49.63
CA ARG A 258 -21.27 38.03 50.99
C ARG A 258 -22.77 38.26 51.08
N ASP A 259 -23.46 37.40 51.82
CA ASP A 259 -24.79 37.69 52.33
C ASP A 259 -24.66 37.79 53.85
N GLY A 260 -25.07 38.93 54.38
CA GLY A 260 -25.19 39.22 55.80
C GLY A 260 -26.13 40.40 55.96
N ILE A 261 -27.41 40.08 56.23
CA ILE A 261 -28.35 40.61 57.23
C ILE A 261 -29.42 39.52 57.38
#